data_AF-A0A3B8SMB7-F1
#
_entry.id   AF-A0A3B8SMB7-F1
#
_cell.length_a   1.000
_cell.length_b   1.000
_cell.length_c   1.000
_cell.angle_alpha   90.00
_cell.angle_beta   90.00
_cell.angle_gamma   90.00
#
_symmetry.space_group_name_H-M   'P 1'
#
loop_
_entity.id
_entity.type
_entity.pdbx_description
1 polymer ?
#
loop_
_entity_poly.entity_id
_entity_poly.type
_entity_poly.pdbx_seq_one_letter_code
_entity_poly.pdbx_strand_id
1 'polypeptide(L)'
;MKKQFIRMNNNDEYLSIGNLFRIIKDLSKNKISAHQSEIFCILFEVDNINDTTVNNYCVGCRSIGGEYKQIYINKKKKYSNNNEEFCDNILGILSIIDGLIYNMSKDKIEFINN
;
A
#
# COMPACT_ATOMS: atom_id res chain seq x y z
N MET A 1 12.19 -29.99 -8.07
CA MET A 1 11.51 -28.82 -7.47
C MET A 1 10.12 -28.69 -8.06
N LYS A 2 9.05 -28.79 -7.26
CA LYS A 2 7.66 -28.59 -7.76
C LYS A 2 7.49 -27.10 -8.04
N LYS A 3 7.18 -26.69 -9.27
CA LYS A 3 6.83 -25.30 -9.57
C LYS A 3 5.55 -24.97 -8.81
N GLN A 4 5.66 -24.21 -7.72
CA GLN A 4 4.49 -23.59 -7.09
C GLN A 4 4.10 -22.42 -7.98
N PHE A 5 3.03 -22.59 -8.76
CA PHE A 5 2.45 -21.46 -9.46
C PHE A 5 1.94 -20.47 -8.42
N ILE A 6 2.25 -19.18 -8.58
CA ILE A 6 1.60 -18.13 -7.80
C ILE A 6 0.13 -18.18 -8.21
N ARG A 7 -0.76 -18.50 -7.27
CA ARG A 7 -2.20 -18.48 -7.51
C ARG A 7 -2.60 -17.05 -7.83
N MET A 8 -3.20 -16.82 -8.99
CA MET A 8 -3.73 -15.51 -9.36
C MET A 8 -4.79 -15.09 -8.35
N ASN A 9 -4.83 -13.80 -8.03
CA ASN A 9 -5.85 -13.24 -7.15
C ASN A 9 -7.20 -13.30 -7.88
N ASN A 10 -7.96 -14.37 -7.63
CA ASN A 10 -9.19 -14.67 -8.36
C ASN A 10 -10.45 -14.57 -7.50
N ASN A 11 -10.32 -14.25 -6.21
CA ASN A 11 -11.42 -14.01 -5.29
C ASN A 11 -10.96 -13.15 -4.07
N ASP A 12 -11.92 -12.76 -3.24
CA ASP A 12 -11.69 -11.96 -2.03
C ASP A 12 -11.38 -12.81 -0.78
N GLU A 13 -11.25 -14.13 -0.94
CA GLU A 13 -11.07 -15.06 0.19
C GLU A 13 -9.68 -15.00 0.82
N TYR A 14 -8.73 -14.33 0.16
CA TYR A 14 -7.35 -14.20 0.62
C TYR A 14 -6.92 -12.74 0.68
N LEU A 15 -6.17 -12.38 1.72
CA LEU A 15 -5.56 -11.05 1.81
C LEU A 15 -4.44 -10.96 0.76
N SER A 16 -4.69 -10.18 -0.28
CA SER A 16 -3.72 -9.90 -1.36
C SER A 16 -3.52 -8.39 -1.49
N ILE A 17 -2.40 -7.98 -2.09
CA ILE A 17 -2.14 -6.56 -2.37
C ILE A 17 -3.20 -5.98 -3.31
N GLY A 18 -3.71 -6.77 -4.25
CA GLY A 18 -4.82 -6.37 -5.12
C GLY A 18 -6.12 -6.11 -4.35
N ASN A 19 -6.44 -6.95 -3.36
CA ASN A 19 -7.64 -6.78 -2.54
C ASN A 19 -7.52 -5.54 -1.63
N LEU A 20 -6.33 -5.28 -1.08
CA LEU A 20 -6.05 -4.04 -0.35
C LEU A 20 -6.30 -2.81 -1.23
N PHE A 21 -5.75 -2.80 -2.46
CA PHE A 21 -5.89 -1.66 -3.37
C PHE A 21 -7.35 -1.46 -3.77
N ARG A 22 -8.08 -2.55 -4.02
CA ARG A 22 -9.51 -2.50 -4.31
C ARG A 22 -10.29 -1.86 -3.15
N ILE A 23 -10.06 -2.29 -1.91
CA ILE A 23 -10.73 -1.73 -0.73
C ILE A 23 -10.45 -0.24 -0.59
N ILE A 24 -9.18 0.19 -0.71
CA ILE A 24 -8.81 1.61 -0.63
C ILE A 24 -9.56 2.42 -1.69
N LYS A 25 -9.57 1.94 -2.95
CA LYS A 25 -10.29 2.59 -4.05
C LYS A 25 -11.79 2.64 -3.84
N ASP A 26 -12.38 1.57 -3.28
CA ASP A 26 -13.82 1.49 -3.02
C ASP A 26 -14.24 2.48 -1.91
N LEU A 27 -13.38 2.69 -0.91
CA LEU A 27 -13.58 3.67 0.16
C LEU A 27 -13.27 5.11 -0.27
N SER A 28 -12.53 5.30 -1.37
CA SER A 28 -12.12 6.63 -1.81
C SER A 28 -13.31 7.44 -2.31
N LYS A 29 -13.48 8.65 -1.77
CA LYS A 29 -14.50 9.63 -2.18
C LYS A 29 -14.40 9.95 -3.67
N ASN A 30 -13.16 10.03 -4.18
CA ASN A 30 -12.89 10.20 -5.61
C ASN A 30 -12.16 8.96 -6.17
N LYS A 31 -12.93 8.07 -6.79
CA LYS A 31 -12.40 6.83 -7.39
C LYS A 31 -11.43 7.08 -8.55
N ILE A 32 -11.54 8.22 -9.22
CA ILE A 32 -10.70 8.57 -10.37
C ILE A 32 -9.29 8.95 -9.90
N SER A 33 -9.17 9.60 -8.75
CA SER A 33 -7.87 10.00 -8.19
C SER A 33 -7.15 8.88 -7.43
N ALA A 34 -7.83 7.79 -7.07
CA ALA A 34 -7.22 6.66 -6.36
C ALA A 34 -6.45 5.73 -7.30
N HIS A 35 -5.32 6.21 -7.82
CA HIS A 35 -4.47 5.45 -8.75
C HIS A 35 -3.71 4.34 -8.02
N GLN A 36 -3.65 3.15 -8.63
CA GLN A 36 -2.94 2.01 -8.04
C GLN A 36 -1.44 2.30 -7.86
N SER A 37 -0.82 2.99 -8.81
CA SER A 37 0.58 3.43 -8.70
C SER A 37 0.82 4.35 -7.52
N GLU A 38 -0.10 5.26 -7.25
CA GLU A 38 -0.02 6.16 -6.10
C GLU A 38 -0.14 5.40 -4.77
N ILE A 39 -1.13 4.50 -4.65
CA ILE A 39 -1.27 3.62 -3.48
C ILE A 39 0.01 2.81 -3.28
N PHE A 40 0.61 2.30 -4.35
CA PHE A 40 1.86 1.55 -4.28
C PHE A 40 3.03 2.43 -3.81
N CYS A 41 3.20 3.61 -4.39
CA CYS A 41 4.23 4.57 -4.01
C CYS A 41 4.13 4.93 -2.53
N ILE A 42 2.93 5.15 -2.02
CA ILE A 42 2.68 5.43 -0.59
C ILE A 42 3.08 4.24 0.27
N LEU A 43 2.64 3.02 -0.05
CA LEU A 43 2.91 1.84 0.78
C LEU A 43 4.40 1.45 0.84
N PHE A 44 5.13 1.71 -0.24
CA PHE A 44 6.54 1.33 -0.35
C PHE A 44 7.51 2.52 -0.29
N GLU A 45 7.01 3.74 -0.07
CA GLU A 45 7.83 4.96 0.02
C GLU A 45 8.79 5.13 -1.17
N VAL A 46 8.24 4.97 -2.37
CA VAL A 46 8.97 5.17 -3.62
C VAL A 46 8.34 6.29 -4.43
N ASP A 47 9.15 7.03 -5.18
CA ASP A 47 8.68 8.21 -5.90
C ASP A 47 7.79 7.86 -7.09
N ASN A 48 8.09 6.76 -7.78
CA ASN A 48 7.34 6.31 -8.93
C ASN A 48 7.42 4.79 -9.13
N ILE A 49 6.44 4.28 -9.86
CA ILE A 49 6.43 2.93 -10.39
C ILE A 49 5.55 2.89 -11.63
N ASN A 50 5.88 2.01 -12.57
CA ASN A 50 5.09 1.82 -13.78
C ASN A 50 3.75 1.11 -13.47
N ASP A 51 2.64 1.64 -14.00
CA ASP A 51 1.29 1.09 -13.79
C ASP A 51 1.14 -0.38 -14.17
N THR A 52 1.80 -0.83 -15.24
CA THR A 52 1.77 -2.24 -15.67
C THR A 52 2.45 -3.13 -14.62
N THR A 53 3.52 -2.64 -13.99
CA THR A 53 4.20 -3.37 -12.92
C THR A 53 3.31 -3.52 -11.70
N VAL A 54 2.65 -2.44 -11.28
CA VAL A 54 1.71 -2.47 -10.15
C VAL A 54 0.51 -3.36 -10.43
N ASN A 55 -0.05 -3.30 -11.64
CA ASN A 55 -1.15 -4.17 -12.03
C ASN A 55 -0.73 -5.65 -11.97
N ASN A 56 0.47 -5.98 -12.43
CA ASN A 56 1.00 -7.34 -12.36
C ASN A 56 1.10 -7.86 -10.90
N TYR A 57 1.46 -6.99 -9.96
CA TYR A 57 1.45 -7.31 -8.53
C TYR A 57 0.03 -7.48 -7.98
N CYS A 58 -0.90 -6.60 -8.36
CA CYS A 58 -2.30 -6.65 -7.90
C CYS A 58 -3.02 -7.92 -8.38
N VAL A 59 -2.80 -8.31 -9.63
CA VAL A 59 -3.35 -9.55 -10.23
C VAL A 59 -2.65 -10.79 -9.66
N GLY A 60 -1.46 -10.64 -9.10
CA GLY A 60 -0.65 -11.75 -8.58
C GLY A 60 0.03 -12.57 -9.68
N CYS A 61 0.14 -12.05 -10.91
CA CYS A 61 0.86 -12.72 -11.99
C CYS A 61 2.40 -12.57 -11.85
N ARG A 62 2.85 -11.66 -10.98
CA ARG A 62 4.26 -11.45 -10.63
C ARG A 62 4.42 -11.29 -9.12
N SER A 63 5.48 -11.85 -8.57
CA SER A 63 5.89 -11.58 -7.18
C SER A 63 6.40 -10.15 -7.02
N ILE A 64 6.11 -9.52 -5.88
CA ILE A 64 6.67 -8.21 -5.52
C ILE A 64 8.21 -8.30 -5.50
N GLY A 65 8.87 -7.25 -6.03
CA GLY A 65 10.33 -7.13 -6.06
C GLY A 65 10.97 -7.24 -4.67
N GLY A 66 12.19 -7.77 -4.63
CA GLY A 66 12.93 -7.96 -3.38
C GLY A 66 13.26 -6.63 -2.69
N GLU A 67 13.47 -5.58 -3.47
CA GLU A 67 13.68 -4.21 -3.05
C GLU A 67 12.51 -3.68 -2.21
N TYR A 68 11.27 -3.81 -2.69
CA TYR A 68 10.08 -3.38 -1.96
C TYR A 68 9.84 -4.21 -0.70
N LYS A 69 10.14 -5.52 -0.76
CA LYS A 69 10.10 -6.39 0.42
C LYS A 69 11.10 -5.93 1.49
N GLN A 70 12.29 -5.51 1.10
CA GLN A 70 13.31 -5.04 2.02
C GLN A 70 12.90 -3.75 2.73
N ILE A 71 12.18 -2.85 2.04
CA ILE A 71 11.60 -1.63 2.64
C ILE A 71 10.70 -2.02 3.82
N TYR A 72 9.73 -2.90 3.59
CA TYR A 72 8.80 -3.32 4.65
C TYR A 72 9.50 -4.03 5.82
N ILE A 73 10.50 -4.88 5.54
CA ILE A 73 11.31 -5.52 6.59
C ILE A 73 12.03 -4.49 7.44
N ASN A 74 12.60 -3.45 6.81
CA ASN A 74 13.30 -2.38 7.51
C ASN A 74 12.32 -1.54 8.35
N LYS A 75 11.16 -1.18 7.79
CA LYS A 75 10.09 -0.48 8.53
C LYS A 75 9.62 -1.28 9.74
N LYS A 76 9.38 -2.58 9.58
CA LYS A 76 8.99 -3.46 10.69
C LYS A 76 10.02 -3.44 11.84
N LYS A 77 11.32 -3.44 11.52
CA LYS A 77 12.38 -3.35 12.54
C LYS A 77 12.40 -2.00 13.24
N LYS A 78 12.22 -0.90 12.49
CA LYS A 78 12.18 0.46 13.05
C LYS A 78 10.94 0.67 13.92
N TYR A 79 9.80 0.10 13.53
CA TYR A 79 8.56 0.18 14.28
C TYR A 79 8.68 -0.33 15.72
N SER A 80 9.54 -1.32 15.96
CA SER A 80 9.83 -1.81 17.31
C SER A 80 10.40 -0.74 18.26
N ASN A 81 11.01 0.31 17.71
CA ASN A 81 11.57 1.44 18.47
C ASN A 81 10.79 2.75 18.27
N ASN A 82 9.99 2.85 17.21
CA ASN A 82 9.20 4.04 16.86
C ASN A 82 7.82 3.61 16.36
N ASN A 83 6.79 3.76 17.21
CA ASN A 83 5.41 3.43 16.85
C ASN A 83 4.82 4.33 15.75
N GLU A 84 5.48 5.42 15.37
CA GLU A 84 5.05 6.30 14.29
C GLU A 84 5.57 5.90 12.90
N GLU A 85 6.41 4.84 12.81
CA GLU A 85 7.10 4.48 11.56
C GLU A 85 6.15 4.28 10.36
N PHE A 86 4.91 3.84 10.59
CA PHE A 86 3.91 3.64 9.53
C PHE A 86 2.92 4.80 9.38
N CYS A 87 2.95 5.81 10.25
CA CYS A 87 1.96 6.89 10.24
C CYS A 87 1.93 7.61 8.89
N ASP A 88 3.07 7.85 8.25
CA ASP A 88 3.11 8.53 6.95
C ASP A 88 2.47 7.70 5.82
N ASN A 89 2.60 6.37 5.86
CA ASN A 89 1.87 5.51 4.93
C ASN A 89 0.37 5.63 5.15
N ILE A 90 -0.09 5.59 6.41
CA ILE A 90 -1.50 5.67 6.75
C ILE A 90 -2.09 7.03 6.37
N LEU A 91 -1.39 8.14 6.67
CA LEU A 91 -1.81 9.49 6.28
C LEU A 91 -1.89 9.65 4.77
N GLY A 92 -0.94 9.07 4.02
CA GLY A 92 -1.00 9.05 2.55
C GLY A 92 -2.23 8.30 2.04
N ILE A 93 -2.55 7.13 2.61
CA ILE A 93 -3.74 6.37 2.22
C ILE A 93 -5.03 7.12 2.59
N LEU A 94 -5.10 7.74 3.77
CA LEU A 94 -6.23 8.60 4.15
C LEU A 94 -6.38 9.79 3.20
N SER A 95 -5.26 10.36 2.75
CA SER A 95 -5.27 11.46 1.79
C SER A 95 -5.91 11.05 0.46
N ILE A 96 -5.61 9.84 -0.03
CA ILE A 96 -6.27 9.25 -1.20
C ILE A 96 -7.76 9.03 -0.94
N ILE A 97 -8.10 8.43 0.20
CA ILE A 97 -9.48 8.06 0.54
C ILE A 97 -10.36 9.32 0.61
N ASP A 98 -9.87 10.37 1.27
CA ASP A 98 -10.63 11.60 1.44
C ASP A 98 -10.54 12.56 0.25
N GLY A 99 -9.55 12.39 -0.63
CA GLY A 99 -9.23 13.36 -1.67
C GLY A 99 -8.70 14.68 -1.13
N LEU A 100 -8.05 14.66 0.05
CA LEU A 100 -7.48 15.81 0.76
C LEU A 100 -6.03 15.52 1.12
N ILE A 101 -5.15 16.52 1.09
CA ILE A 101 -3.74 16.31 1.46
C ILE A 101 -3.58 16.51 2.97
N TYR A 102 -3.21 15.45 3.68
CA TYR A 102 -2.83 15.54 5.09
C TYR A 102 -1.30 15.67 5.24
N ASN A 103 -0.82 16.85 5.60
CA ASN A 103 0.59 17.11 5.87
C ASN A 103 0.78 17.48 7.34
N MET A 104 0.99 16.47 8.19
CA MET A 104 1.09 16.65 9.63
C MET A 104 2.48 16.27 10.14
N SER A 105 3.04 17.11 11.00
CA SER A 105 4.37 16.89 11.60
C SER A 105 4.33 16.40 13.05
N LYS A 106 3.16 16.48 13.70
CA LYS A 106 2.92 16.07 15.09
C LYS A 106 1.55 15.40 15.20
N ASP A 107 1.32 14.69 16.30
CA ASP A 107 0.02 14.14 16.69
C ASP A 107 -0.61 13.20 15.65
N LYS A 108 0.23 12.57 14.81
CA LYS A 108 -0.22 11.69 13.71
C LYS A 108 -1.07 10.52 14.21
N ILE A 109 -0.67 9.91 15.32
CA ILE A 109 -1.38 8.78 15.92
C ILE A 109 -2.77 9.20 16.41
N GLU A 110 -2.88 10.36 17.05
CA GLU A 110 -4.17 10.86 17.55
C GLU A 110 -5.14 11.10 16.39
N PHE A 111 -4.69 11.76 15.34
CA PHE A 111 -5.50 11.97 14.15
C PHE A 111 -5.95 10.68 13.46
N ILE A 112 -5.05 9.70 13.30
CA ILE A 112 -5.36 8.42 12.65
C ILE A 112 -6.45 7.64 13.41
N ASN A 113 -6.51 7.79 14.74
CA ASN A 113 -7.42 7.03 15.60
C ASN A 113 -8.79 7.70 15.82
N ASN A 114 -9.00 8.90 15.30
CA ASN A 114 -10.27 9.65 15.39
C ASN A 114 -11.13 9.46 14.13
#